data_AF-A0A1A2BFH6-F1
#
_entry.id   AF-A0A1A2BFH6-F1
#
_cell.length_a   1.000
_cell.length_b   1.000
_cell.length_c   1.000
_cell.angle_alpha   90.00
_cell.angle_beta   90.00
_cell.angle_gamma   90.00
#
_symmetry.space_group_name_H-M   'P 1'
#
loop_
_entity.id
_entity.type
_entity.pdbx_description
1 polymer ?
#
loop_
_entity_poly.entity_id
_entity_poly.type
_entity_poly.pdbx_seq_one_letter_code
_entity_poly.pdbx_strand_id
1 'polypeptide(L)'
;MAANEWQPVVRVGEPTFIAGVGNRIKVEVKTRGWLSRDWRRYFGAQISQQQLDARYSSYPCWDEVQRIEGSCAEHEAERYIEMIDAAIHYANNKLRSNALPRAISHGTRIERRGCAVRERQAELDELAKKLAKPEL
;
A
#
# COMPACT_ATOMS: atom_id res chain seq x y z
N MET A 1 13.42 2.29 26.30
CA MET A 1 12.97 1.23 25.37
C MET A 1 12.07 1.88 24.34
N ALA A 2 12.61 2.22 23.16
CA ALA A 2 11.90 2.96 22.13
C ALA A 2 10.89 2.05 21.43
N ALA A 3 9.63 2.12 21.86
CA ALA A 3 8.53 1.42 21.23
C ALA A 3 8.15 2.12 19.91
N ASN A 4 8.08 1.34 18.82
CA ASN A 4 7.36 1.67 17.58
C ASN A 4 7.91 2.80 16.68
N GLU A 5 9.23 2.96 16.54
CA GLU A 5 9.72 3.67 15.35
C GLU A 5 9.56 2.79 14.12
N TRP A 6 8.53 3.11 13.32
CA TRP A 6 8.36 2.56 11.98
C TRP A 6 9.67 2.71 11.19
N GLN A 7 10.16 1.60 10.63
CA GLN A 7 11.35 1.62 9.78
C GLN A 7 10.95 1.43 8.31
N PRO A 8 11.41 2.30 7.40
CA PRO A 8 11.16 2.14 5.98
C PRO A 8 11.84 0.87 5.48
N VAL A 9 11.21 0.24 4.49
CA VAL A 9 11.82 -0.87 3.78
C VAL A 9 12.90 -0.32 2.87
N VAL A 10 14.12 -0.81 2.97
CA VAL A 10 15.25 -0.35 2.16
C VAL A 10 15.98 -1.53 1.54
N ARG A 11 16.48 -1.35 0.32
CA ARG A 11 17.39 -2.31 -0.30
C ARG A 11 18.69 -2.38 0.48
N VAL A 12 19.25 -3.58 0.62
CA VAL A 12 20.51 -3.85 1.32
C VAL A 12 21.44 -4.60 0.39
N GLY A 13 22.62 -4.01 0.15
CA GLY A 13 23.60 -4.57 -0.76
C GLY A 13 23.19 -4.44 -2.23
N GLU A 14 23.97 -5.13 -3.07
CA GLU A 14 23.78 -5.13 -4.52
C GLU A 14 22.76 -6.18 -4.96
N PRO A 15 21.98 -5.90 -6.03
CA PRO A 15 21.13 -6.92 -6.64
C PRO A 15 21.96 -8.09 -7.13
N THR A 16 21.44 -9.31 -6.94
CA THR A 16 22.05 -10.53 -7.47
C THR A 16 21.36 -10.90 -8.76
N PHE A 17 22.16 -11.14 -9.81
CA PHE A 17 21.68 -11.57 -11.12
C PHE A 17 22.05 -13.04 -11.34
N ILE A 18 21.06 -13.85 -11.70
CA ILE A 18 21.21 -15.29 -11.94
C ILE A 18 20.73 -15.54 -13.37
N ALA A 19 21.52 -16.29 -14.15
CA ALA A 19 21.14 -16.66 -15.50
C ALA A 19 19.78 -17.39 -15.50
N GLY A 20 18.86 -16.91 -16.34
CA GLY A 20 17.56 -17.54 -16.56
C GLY A 20 17.53 -18.32 -17.87
N VAL A 21 16.32 -18.65 -18.33
CA VAL A 21 16.11 -19.31 -19.61
C VAL A 21 16.02 -18.28 -20.73
N GLY A 22 16.81 -18.45 -21.79
CA GLY A 22 16.84 -17.55 -22.94
C GLY A 22 17.53 -16.21 -22.61
N ASN A 23 16.93 -15.10 -23.03
CA ASN A 23 17.44 -13.74 -22.81
C ASN A 23 16.99 -13.12 -21.48
N ARG A 24 16.47 -13.95 -20.56
CA ARG A 24 15.94 -13.51 -19.28
C ARG A 24 16.92 -13.81 -18.16
N ILE A 25 16.98 -12.91 -17.20
CA ILE A 25 17.72 -13.09 -15.96
C ILE A 25 16.74 -13.15 -14.80
N LYS A 26 17.10 -13.91 -13.77
CA LYS A 26 16.46 -13.83 -12.46
C LYS A 26 17.20 -12.77 -11.65
N VAL A 27 16.43 -11.91 -11.00
CA VAL A 27 16.93 -10.81 -10.18
C VAL A 27 16.51 -11.05 -8.74
N GLU A 28 17.45 -10.93 -7.81
CA GLU A 28 17.19 -10.96 -6.37
C GLU A 28 17.65 -9.65 -5.72
N VAL A 29 16.73 -9.00 -5.02
CA VAL A 29 16.94 -7.77 -4.27
C VAL A 29 16.71 -8.05 -2.79
N LYS A 30 17.76 -7.91 -1.99
CA LYS A 30 17.67 -8.02 -0.53
C LYS A 30 17.13 -6.73 0.06
N THR A 31 16.23 -6.83 1.02
CA THR A 31 15.62 -5.68 1.70
C THR A 31 15.63 -5.88 3.20
N ARG A 32 15.80 -4.80 3.96
CA ARG A 32 15.60 -4.76 5.42
C ARG A 32 14.41 -3.86 5.73
N GLY A 33 13.74 -4.15 6.84
CA GLY A 33 12.59 -3.39 7.32
C GLY A 33 11.33 -4.23 7.35
N TRP A 34 10.28 -3.69 7.98
CA TRP A 34 9.06 -4.43 8.22
C TRP A 34 8.16 -4.43 6.98
N LEU A 35 8.11 -5.55 6.26
CA LEU A 35 7.16 -5.76 5.16
C LEU A 35 5.74 -6.04 5.71
N SER A 36 5.07 -5.02 6.25
CA SER A 36 3.70 -5.16 6.77
C SER A 36 2.73 -5.60 5.67
N ARG A 37 1.56 -6.11 6.07
CA ARG A 37 0.48 -6.43 5.12
C ARG A 37 0.13 -5.24 4.23
N ASP A 38 0.04 -4.04 4.80
CA ASP A 38 -0.28 -2.82 4.05
C ASP A 38 0.86 -2.40 3.12
N TRP A 39 2.10 -2.50 3.58
CA TRP A 39 3.26 -2.25 2.73
C TRP A 39 3.25 -3.16 1.50
N ARG A 40 3.08 -4.48 1.71
CA ARG A 40 3.04 -5.48 0.64
C ARG A 40 1.90 -5.20 -0.34
N ARG A 41 0.77 -4.68 0.14
CA ARG A 41 -0.35 -4.27 -0.70
C ARG A 41 -0.01 -3.07 -1.58
N TYR A 42 0.63 -2.03 -1.03
CA TYR A 42 1.04 -0.86 -1.83
C TYR A 42 2.13 -1.20 -2.83
N PHE A 43 3.11 -2.00 -2.41
CA PHE A 43 4.16 -2.51 -3.28
C PHE A 43 3.56 -3.33 -4.43
N GLY A 44 2.72 -4.33 -4.12
CA GLY A 44 2.08 -5.18 -5.14
C GLY A 44 1.20 -4.40 -6.12
N ALA A 45 0.52 -3.34 -5.66
CA ALA A 45 -0.22 -2.44 -6.54
C ALA A 45 0.70 -1.72 -7.54
N GLN A 46 1.85 -1.23 -7.07
CA GLN A 46 2.81 -0.54 -7.94
C GLN A 46 3.47 -1.48 -8.95
N ILE A 47 3.86 -2.68 -8.50
CA ILE A 47 4.38 -3.76 -9.38
C ILE A 47 3.37 -4.10 -10.48
N SER A 48 2.10 -4.26 -10.10
CA SER A 48 1.02 -4.59 -11.06
C SER A 48 0.77 -3.45 -12.05
N GLN A 49 0.76 -2.19 -11.58
CA GLN A 49 0.59 -1.02 -12.44
C GLN A 49 1.74 -0.88 -13.46
N GLN A 50 2.95 -1.24 -13.06
CA GLN A 50 4.15 -1.18 -13.88
C GLN A 50 4.38 -2.45 -14.72
N GLN A 51 3.50 -3.45 -14.61
CA GLN A 51 3.63 -4.75 -15.27
C GLN A 51 4.98 -5.44 -15.02
N LEU A 52 5.51 -5.30 -13.79
CA LEU A 52 6.76 -5.92 -13.39
C LEU A 52 6.53 -7.34 -12.87
N ASP A 53 7.44 -8.25 -13.23
CA ASP A 53 7.51 -9.59 -12.66
C ASP A 53 8.36 -9.58 -11.38
N ALA A 54 7.86 -8.93 -10.31
CA ALA A 54 8.54 -8.85 -9.02
C ALA A 54 7.63 -9.29 -7.87
N ARG A 55 8.16 -10.08 -6.94
CA ARG A 55 7.43 -10.55 -5.77
C ARG A 55 8.34 -10.67 -4.55
N TYR A 56 7.79 -10.49 -3.36
CA TYR A 56 8.53 -10.83 -2.15
C TYR A 56 8.59 -12.36 -2.02
N SER A 57 9.77 -12.88 -1.71
CA SER A 57 9.98 -14.29 -1.41
C SER A 57 9.73 -14.53 0.07
N SER A 58 8.72 -15.34 0.39
CA SER A 58 8.42 -15.74 1.78
C SER A 58 9.22 -16.98 2.13
N TYR A 59 10.53 -16.84 2.36
CA TYR A 59 11.31 -17.93 2.97
C TYR A 59 11.04 -17.97 4.48
N PRO A 60 10.96 -19.17 5.09
CA PRO A 60 10.80 -19.28 6.54
C PRO A 60 12.17 -19.00 7.17
N CYS A 61 12.50 -17.76 7.44
CA CYS A 61 13.64 -17.50 8.29
C CYS A 61 13.43 -16.27 9.16
N TRP A 62 13.88 -16.44 10.38
CA TRP A 62 13.99 -15.45 11.44
C TRP A 62 15.07 -14.40 11.12
N ASP A 63 15.54 -14.35 9.87
CA ASP A 63 16.52 -13.37 9.41
C ASP A 63 15.82 -12.07 9.01
N GLU A 64 16.31 -10.98 9.58
CA GLU A 64 15.84 -9.60 9.40
C GLU A 64 15.88 -9.09 7.94
N VAL A 65 16.48 -9.85 7.03
CA VAL A 65 16.65 -9.51 5.61
C VAL A 65 15.69 -10.34 4.76
N GLN A 66 14.69 -9.65 4.21
CA GLN A 66 13.74 -10.21 3.26
C GLN A 66 14.26 -10.11 1.83
N ARG A 67 13.67 -10.85 0.89
CA ARG A 67 14.06 -10.80 -0.52
C ARG A 67 12.88 -10.48 -1.41
N ILE A 68 13.11 -9.64 -2.41
CA ILE A 68 12.26 -9.46 -3.58
C ILE A 68 12.94 -10.18 -4.73
N GLU A 69 12.22 -11.09 -5.36
CA GLU A 69 12.69 -11.87 -6.51
C GLU A 69 11.84 -11.57 -7.73
N GLY A 70 12.43 -11.72 -8.92
CA GLY A 70 11.71 -11.51 -10.16
C GLY A 70 12.52 -11.85 -11.39
N SER A 71 11.98 -11.57 -12.57
CA SER A 71 12.68 -11.81 -13.83
C SER A 71 12.46 -10.67 -14.84
N CYS A 72 13.53 -10.31 -15.54
CA CYS A 72 13.50 -9.31 -16.61
C CYS A 72 14.39 -9.75 -17.77
N ALA A 73 14.33 -9.03 -18.89
CA ALA A 73 15.31 -9.19 -19.95
C ALA A 73 16.67 -8.65 -19.50
N GLU A 74 17.76 -9.26 -19.95
CA GLU A 74 19.12 -8.89 -19.53
C GLU A 74 19.44 -7.41 -19.81
N HIS A 75 19.06 -6.90 -20.98
CA HIS A 75 19.28 -5.51 -21.38
C HIS A 75 18.41 -4.49 -20.62
N GLU A 76 17.43 -4.96 -19.84
CA GLU A 76 16.56 -4.11 -19.03
C GLU A 76 16.90 -4.17 -17.53
N ALA A 77 17.98 -4.89 -17.16
CA ALA A 77 18.32 -5.17 -15.77
C ALA A 77 18.39 -3.90 -14.89
N GLU A 78 19.09 -2.87 -15.36
CA GLU A 78 19.25 -1.60 -14.63
C GLU A 78 17.90 -0.93 -14.40
N ARG A 79 17.13 -0.74 -15.49
CA ARG A 79 15.79 -0.14 -15.43
C ARG A 79 14.85 -0.94 -14.53
N TYR A 80 14.94 -2.27 -14.57
CA TYR A 80 14.13 -3.14 -13.73
C TYR A 80 14.42 -2.93 -12.23
N ILE A 81 15.70 -2.77 -11.85
CA ILE A 81 16.09 -2.42 -10.48
C ILE A 81 15.56 -1.03 -10.08
N GLU A 82 15.69 -0.03 -10.95
CA GLU A 82 15.16 1.31 -10.70
C GLU A 82 13.65 1.29 -10.42
N MET A 83 12.89 0.49 -11.17
CA MET A 83 11.46 0.38 -10.97
C MET A 83 11.10 -0.37 -9.68
N ILE A 84 11.89 -1.37 -9.27
CA ILE A 84 11.77 -1.99 -7.94
C ILE A 84 12.03 -0.97 -6.83
N ASP A 85 13.12 -0.21 -6.93
CA ASP A 85 13.48 0.82 -5.94
C ASP A 85 12.37 1.89 -5.86
N ALA A 86 11.83 2.33 -7.01
CA ALA A 86 10.69 3.23 -7.07
C ALA A 86 9.42 2.64 -6.42
N ALA A 87 9.16 1.33 -6.60
CA ALA A 87 8.04 0.66 -5.96
C ALA A 87 8.19 0.54 -4.44
N ILE A 88 9.42 0.28 -3.96
CA ILE A 88 9.75 0.32 -2.53
C ILE A 88 9.50 1.72 -1.97
N HIS A 89 10.01 2.76 -2.63
CA HIS A 89 9.80 4.15 -2.23
C HIS A 89 8.32 4.53 -2.19
N TYR A 90 7.55 4.13 -3.20
CA TYR A 90 6.11 4.35 -3.24
C TYR A 90 5.40 3.71 -2.03
N ALA A 91 5.69 2.43 -1.76
CA ALA A 91 5.07 1.70 -0.66
C ALA A 91 5.41 2.31 0.72
N ASN A 92 6.67 2.71 0.90
CA ASN A 92 7.11 3.43 2.10
C ASN A 92 6.36 4.74 2.29
N ASN A 93 6.25 5.55 1.22
CA ASN A 93 5.55 6.83 1.27
C ASN A 93 4.06 6.65 1.57
N LYS A 94 3.39 5.68 0.94
CA LYS A 94 1.98 5.38 1.21
C LYS A 94 1.75 4.90 2.63
N LEU A 95 2.62 4.03 3.14
CA LEU A 95 2.51 3.55 4.51
C LEU A 95 2.73 4.69 5.50
N ARG A 96 3.76 5.51 5.30
CA ARG A 96 4.04 6.69 6.12
C ARG A 96 2.90 7.71 6.10
N SER A 97 2.34 8.02 4.93
CA SER A 97 1.22 8.97 4.79
C SER A 97 -0.08 8.45 5.42
N ASN A 98 -0.31 7.13 5.46
CA ASN A 98 -1.47 6.56 6.13
C ASN A 98 -1.26 6.34 7.63
N ALA A 99 0.00 6.16 8.07
CA ALA A 99 0.38 6.05 9.48
C ALA A 99 0.47 7.42 10.18
N LEU A 100 0.82 8.49 9.44
CA LEU A 100 0.58 9.87 9.88
C LEU A 100 -0.92 10.01 10.15
N PRO A 101 -1.34 10.48 11.34
CA PRO A 101 -2.75 10.50 11.70
C PRO A 101 -3.54 11.19 10.60
N ARG A 102 -4.61 10.53 10.14
CA ARG A 102 -5.73 11.17 9.41
C ARG A 102 -6.47 12.18 10.30
N ALA A 103 -5.76 12.94 11.12
CA ALA A 103 -6.29 13.94 12.03
C ALA A 103 -6.89 15.16 11.32
N ILE A 104 -6.70 15.29 9.99
CA ILE A 104 -7.21 16.45 9.24
C ILE A 104 -8.21 16.08 8.13
N SER A 105 -8.24 14.83 7.65
CA SER A 105 -9.08 14.48 6.48
C SER A 105 -10.33 13.66 6.79
N HIS A 106 -10.46 13.11 8.00
CA HIS A 106 -11.67 12.37 8.40
C HIS A 106 -12.74 13.19 9.11
N GLY A 107 -12.39 14.32 9.74
CA GLY A 107 -13.38 15.22 10.36
C GLY A 107 -14.34 15.79 9.33
N THR A 108 -13.83 16.36 8.24
CA THR A 108 -14.65 17.11 7.28
C THR A 108 -15.56 16.24 6.41
N ARG A 109 -15.20 14.96 6.15
CA ARG A 109 -16.01 14.06 5.29
C ARG A 109 -17.06 13.28 6.07
N ILE A 110 -16.80 12.96 7.35
CA ILE A 110 -17.77 12.29 8.22
C ILE A 110 -18.80 13.31 8.73
N GLU A 111 -18.39 14.53 9.07
CA GLU A 111 -19.32 15.61 9.45
C GLU A 111 -20.27 16.00 8.30
N ARG A 112 -19.78 16.10 7.05
CA ARG A 112 -20.65 16.38 5.90
C ARG A 112 -21.68 15.28 5.63
N ARG A 113 -21.37 14.01 5.89
CA ARG A 113 -22.35 12.91 5.78
C ARG A 113 -23.30 12.86 6.97
N GLY A 114 -22.84 13.19 8.18
CA GLY A 114 -23.68 13.27 9.38
C GLY A 114 -24.73 14.37 9.31
N CYS A 115 -24.37 15.57 8.82
CA CYS A 115 -25.34 16.65 8.61
C CYS A 115 -26.39 16.30 7.54
N ALA A 116 -25.98 15.78 6.39
CA ALA A 116 -26.92 15.42 5.33
C ALA A 116 -27.90 14.29 5.71
N VAL A 117 -27.49 13.36 6.59
CA VAL A 117 -28.38 12.31 7.11
C VAL A 117 -29.35 12.87 8.15
N ARG A 118 -28.90 13.80 9.02
CA ARG A 118 -29.79 14.46 10.00
C ARG A 118 -30.83 15.37 9.34
N GLU A 119 -30.46 16.10 8.29
CA GLU A 119 -31.41 16.91 7.50
C GLU A 119 -32.46 16.02 6.83
N ARG A 120 -32.05 14.93 6.19
CA ARG A 120 -33.00 13.96 5.59
C ARG A 120 -33.91 13.29 6.62
N GLN A 121 -33.39 12.96 7.81
CA GLN A 121 -34.22 12.35 8.85
C GLN A 121 -35.23 13.36 9.41
N ALA A 122 -34.85 14.63 9.56
CA ALA A 122 -35.76 15.69 10.00
C ALA A 122 -36.88 15.97 8.96
N GLU A 123 -36.55 15.94 7.66
CA GLU A 123 -37.56 16.05 6.60
C GLU A 123 -38.55 14.87 6.60
N LEU A 124 -38.05 13.64 6.82
CA LEU A 124 -38.87 12.44 6.93
C LEU A 124 -39.75 12.47 8.19
N ASP A 125 -39.22 12.93 9.32
CA ASP A 125 -39.97 13.03 10.58
C ASP A 125 -41.06 14.12 10.51
N GLU A 126 -40.81 15.24 9.83
CA GLU A 126 -41.83 16.28 9.59
C GLU A 126 -42.90 15.82 8.59
N LEU A 127 -42.55 15.04 7.57
CA LEU A 127 -43.52 14.40 6.67
C LEU A 127 -44.39 13.38 7.42
N ALA A 128 -43.79 12.58 8.30
CA ALA A 128 -44.53 11.62 9.14
C ALA A 128 -45.51 12.30 10.09
N LYS A 129 -45.14 13.44 10.70
CA LYS A 129 -46.07 14.22 11.54
C LYS A 129 -47.24 14.83 10.77
N LYS A 130 -47.04 15.23 9.51
CA LYS A 130 -48.12 15.74 8.66
C LYS A 130 -49.10 14.64 8.26
N LEU A 131 -48.60 13.44 7.97
CA LEU A 131 -49.40 12.26 7.64
C LEU A 131 -50.10 11.62 8.85
N ALA A 132 -49.60 11.83 10.06
CA ALA A 132 -50.19 11.32 11.30
C ALA A 132 -51.37 12.16 11.82
N LYS A 133 -51.78 13.23 11.13
CA LYS A 133 -53.04 13.92 11.43
C LYS A 133 -54.18 13.14 10.76
N PRO A 134 -55.10 12.53 11.53
CA PRO A 134 -56.30 11.95 10.93
C PRO A 134 -57.11 13.07 10.27
N GLU A 135 -57.50 12.87 9.01
CA GLU A 135 -58.51 13.70 8.37
C GLU A 135 -59.79 13.61 9.21
N LEU A 136 -60.28 14.77 9.66
CA LEU A 136 -61.63 14.94 10.20
C LEU A 136 -62.55 15.30 9.03
#